data_AF-J2JRN4-F1
#
_entry.id   AF-J2JRN4-F1
#
_cell.length_a   1.000
_cell.length_b   1.000
_cell.length_c   1.000
_cell.angle_alpha   90.00
_cell.angle_beta   90.00
_cell.angle_gamma   90.00
#
_symmetry.space_group_name_H-M   'P 1'
#
loop_
_entity.id
_entity.type
_entity.pdbx_description
1 polymer ?
#
loop_
_entity_poly.entity_id
_entity_poly.type
_entity_poly.pdbx_seq_one_letter_code
_entity_poly.pdbx_strand_id
1 'polypeptide(L)'
;MNFTDSCIIVLLLVIFNCIVYMIFKRYLYMKPDAGMKFLTVNIAKDIVWLVISLMIIDKTKENFLFIVICFVVASLFIYTAIIKQINKS
;
A
#
# COMPACT_ATOMS: atom_id res chain seq x y z
N MET A 1 -13.03 0.59 -16.72
CA MET A 1 -11.57 0.88 -16.69
C MET A 1 -10.91 0.26 -17.91
N ASN A 2 -9.99 0.96 -18.58
CA ASN A 2 -9.16 0.29 -19.59
C ASN A 2 -8.21 -0.69 -18.91
N PHE A 3 -7.90 -1.80 -19.58
CA PHE A 3 -7.01 -2.84 -19.04
C PHE A 3 -5.66 -2.25 -18.62
N THR A 4 -5.10 -1.35 -19.45
CA THR A 4 -3.84 -0.64 -19.20
C THR A 4 -3.86 0.15 -17.89
N ASP A 5 -4.92 0.91 -17.62
CA ASP A 5 -5.03 1.73 -16.41
C ASP A 5 -5.08 0.85 -15.15
N SER A 6 -5.84 -0.26 -15.23
CA SER A 6 -5.90 -1.28 -14.19
C SER A 6 -4.51 -1.83 -13.86
N CYS A 7 -3.74 -2.19 -14.90
CA CYS A 7 -2.39 -2.71 -14.75
C CYS A 7 -1.45 -1.68 -14.12
N ILE A 8 -1.53 -0.41 -14.53
CA ILE A 8 -0.70 0.67 -13.97
C ILE A 8 -1.00 0.86 -12.47
N ILE A 9 -2.27 0.88 -12.08
CA ILE A 9 -2.70 1.05 -10.68
C ILE A 9 -2.17 -0.09 -9.80
N VAL A 10 -2.32 -1.33 -10.25
CA VAL A 10 -1.83 -2.51 -9.53
C VAL A 10 -0.31 -2.52 -9.47
N LEU A 11 0.38 -2.17 -10.56
CA LEU A 11 1.84 -2.08 -10.59
C LEU A 11 2.36 -1.03 -9.60
N LEU A 12 1.77 0.18 -9.59
CA LEU A 12 2.10 1.23 -8.63
C LEU A 12 1.87 0.79 -7.19
N LEU A 13 0.76 0.08 -6.92
CA LEU A 13 0.44 -0.44 -5.60
C LEU A 13 1.52 -1.42 -5.12
N VAL A 14 1.94 -2.34 -5.98
CA VAL A 14 3.00 -3.31 -5.65
C VAL A 14 4.32 -2.59 -5.39
N ILE A 15 4.72 -1.66 -6.27
CA ILE A 15 5.96 -0.90 -6.13
C ILE A 15 5.98 -0.13 -4.80
N PHE A 16 4.91 0.61 -4.48
CA PHE A 16 4.85 1.37 -3.23
C PHE A 16 4.86 0.47 -1.99
N ASN A 17 4.16 -0.67 -2.02
CA ASN A 17 4.23 -1.64 -0.94
C ASN A 17 5.65 -2.21 -0.76
N CYS A 18 6.35 -2.54 -1.85
CA CYS A 18 7.74 -2.98 -1.80
C CYS A 18 8.66 -1.90 -1.20
N ILE A 19 8.50 -0.64 -1.62
CA ILE A 19 9.28 0.49 -1.09
C ILE A 19 9.05 0.63 0.42
N VAL A 20 7.80 0.66 0.87
CA VAL A 20 7.49 0.79 2.31
C VAL A 20 8.00 -0.41 3.10
N TYR A 21 7.91 -1.62 2.56
CA TYR A 21 8.49 -2.79 3.19
C TYR A 21 10.02 -2.69 3.34
N MET A 22 10.72 -2.22 2.31
CA MET A 22 12.17 -2.00 2.36
C MET A 22 12.53 -0.92 3.39
N ILE A 23 11.78 0.19 3.43
CA ILE A 23 11.95 1.26 4.42
C ILE A 23 11.75 0.70 5.82
N PHE A 24 10.69 -0.07 6.04
CA PHE A 24 10.42 -0.71 7.32
C PHE A 24 11.59 -1.59 7.74
N LYS A 25 11.97 -2.55 6.90
CA LYS A 25 13.02 -3.53 7.22
C LYS A 25 14.37 -2.87 7.50
N ARG A 26 14.71 -1.81 6.77
CA ARG A 26 16.03 -1.15 6.87
C ARG A 26 16.11 -0.12 7.98
N TYR A 27 15.03 0.63 8.25
CA TYR A 27 15.10 1.82 9.10
C TYR A 27 14.19 1.78 10.34
N LEU A 28 13.10 1.01 10.30
CA LEU A 28 12.07 1.00 11.36
C LEU A 28 12.11 -0.29 12.18
N TYR A 29 12.50 -1.40 11.56
CA TYR A 29 12.62 -2.69 12.21
C TYR A 29 13.64 -2.61 13.35
N MET A 30 13.33 -3.26 14.49
CA MET A 30 14.09 -3.19 15.76
C MET A 30 14.07 -1.84 16.51
N LYS A 31 13.38 -0.81 15.99
CA LYS A 31 13.17 0.44 16.75
C LYS A 31 12.01 0.28 17.73
N PRO A 32 12.00 1.01 18.86
CA PRO A 32 10.78 1.15 19.65
C PRO A 32 9.68 1.72 18.76
N ASP A 33 8.45 1.25 18.98
CA ASP A 33 7.25 1.66 18.25
C ASP A 33 7.31 1.40 16.73
N ALA A 34 8.06 0.37 16.29
CA ALA A 34 8.21 0.02 14.87
C ALA A 34 6.85 -0.11 14.15
N GLY A 35 5.83 -0.67 14.81
CA GLY A 35 4.47 -0.77 14.27
C GLY A 35 3.79 0.58 14.01
N MET A 36 3.90 1.53 14.94
CA MET A 36 3.35 2.88 14.75
C MET A 36 4.10 3.65 13.67
N LYS A 37 5.43 3.56 13.64
CA LYS A 37 6.24 4.20 12.59
C LYS A 37 5.93 3.64 11.21
N PHE A 38 5.74 2.32 11.13
CA PHE A 38 5.27 1.67 9.91
C PHE A 38 3.91 2.22 9.48
N LEU A 39 2.95 2.31 10.41
CA LEU A 39 1.60 2.80 10.14
C LEU A 39 1.63 4.20 9.54
N THR A 40 2.44 5.12 10.09
CA THR A 40 2.58 6.48 9.56
C THR A 40 3.09 6.49 8.11
N VAL A 41 4.16 5.73 7.83
CA VAL A 41 4.73 5.64 6.48
C VAL A 41 3.76 4.96 5.51
N ASN A 42 3.05 3.93 5.98
CA ASN A 42 2.09 3.19 5.19
C ASN A 42 0.88 4.07 4.81
N ILE A 43 0.29 4.80 5.76
CA ILE A 43 -0.81 5.73 5.50
C ILE A 43 -0.38 6.81 4.50
N ALA A 44 0.81 7.38 4.67
CA ALA A 44 1.32 8.39 3.75
C ALA A 44 1.43 7.84 2.32
N LYS A 45 2.00 6.64 2.11
CA LYS A 45 2.05 6.05 0.76
C LYS A 45 0.66 5.75 0.19
N ASP A 46 -0.29 5.38 1.04
CA ASP A 46 -1.62 4.95 0.62
C ASP A 46 -2.43 6.14 0.12
N ILE A 47 -2.30 7.29 0.78
CA ILE A 47 -2.86 8.56 0.31
C ILE A 47 -2.24 8.95 -1.04
N VAL A 48 -0.91 8.89 -1.18
CA VAL A 48 -0.24 9.23 -2.44
C VAL A 48 -0.71 8.30 -3.57
N TRP A 49 -0.76 6.99 -3.33
CA TRP A 49 -1.26 6.03 -4.29
C TRP A 49 -2.72 6.28 -4.67
N LEU A 50 -3.59 6.57 -3.70
CA LEU A 50 -5.00 6.84 -3.93
C LEU A 50 -5.19 8.08 -4.80
N VAL A 51 -4.46 9.17 -4.50
CA VAL A 51 -4.51 10.41 -5.30
C VAL A 51 -4.08 10.15 -6.74
N ILE A 52 -2.96 9.45 -6.95
CA ILE A 52 -2.48 9.09 -8.29
C ILE A 52 -3.51 8.22 -9.02
N SER A 53 -4.05 7.20 -8.35
CA SER A 53 -5.03 6.29 -8.94
C SER A 53 -6.29 7.01 -9.38
N LEU A 54 -6.82 7.92 -8.55
CA LEU A 54 -7.99 8.74 -8.86
C LEU A 54 -7.78 9.74 -10.00
N MET A 55 -6.52 10.12 -10.28
CA MET A 55 -6.19 10.95 -11.44
C MET A 55 -6.14 10.16 -12.75
N ILE A 56 -5.84 8.86 -12.69
CA ILE A 56 -5.72 7.99 -13.86
C ILE A 56 -7.10 7.44 -14.28
N ILE A 57 -7.95 7.09 -13.32
CA ILE A 57 -9.24 6.45 -13.63
C ILE A 57 -10.35 7.45 -13.98
N ASP A 58 -11.28 7.01 -14.82
CA ASP A 58 -12.57 7.66 -14.94
C ASP A 58 -13.36 7.56 -13.62
N LYS A 59 -14.08 8.63 -13.29
CA LYS A 59 -14.86 8.76 -12.05
C LYS A 59 -16.17 7.98 -12.11
N THR A 60 -16.08 6.66 -12.21
CA THR A 60 -17.21 5.73 -12.19
C THR A 60 -17.26 4.94 -10.88
N LYS A 61 -18.46 4.46 -10.51
CA LYS A 61 -18.65 3.64 -9.30
C LYS A 61 -17.83 2.34 -9.37
N GLU A 62 -17.76 1.72 -10.54
CA GLU A 62 -17.04 0.45 -10.75
C GLU A 62 -15.53 0.62 -10.57
N ASN A 63 -14.94 1.68 -11.16
CA ASN A 63 -13.51 1.93 -11.02
C ASN A 63 -13.14 2.27 -9.56
N PHE A 64 -14.02 3.00 -8.86
CA PHE A 64 -13.83 3.26 -7.43
C PHE A 64 -13.87 1.97 -6.59
N LEU A 65 -14.85 1.09 -6.85
CA LEU A 65 -14.91 -0.22 -6.17
C LEU A 65 -13.66 -1.06 -6.44
N PHE A 66 -13.14 -1.04 -7.66
CA PHE A 66 -11.88 -1.72 -7.99
C PHE A 66 -10.69 -1.20 -7.15
N ILE A 67 -10.53 0.12 -7.04
CA ILE A 67 -9.49 0.74 -6.21
C ILE A 67 -9.62 0.29 -4.75
N VAL A 68 -10.84 0.30 -4.21
CA VAL A 68 -11.11 -0.12 -2.82
C VAL A 68 -10.73 -1.59 -2.61
N ILE A 69 -11.10 -2.48 -3.53
CA ILE A 69 -10.74 -3.90 -3.45
C ILE A 69 -9.21 -4.07 -3.49
N CYS A 70 -8.52 -3.39 -4.42
CA CYS A 70 -7.06 -3.42 -4.50
C CYS A 70 -6.42 -2.93 -3.21
N PHE A 71 -6.92 -1.83 -2.66
CA PHE A 71 -6.45 -1.27 -1.40
C PHE A 71 -6.58 -2.25 -0.23
N VAL A 72 -7.75 -2.88 -0.07
CA VAL A 72 -8.01 -3.85 1.01
C VAL A 72 -7.09 -5.06 0.88
N VAL A 73 -7.01 -5.67 -0.31
CA VAL A 73 -6.18 -6.85 -0.53
C VAL A 73 -4.72 -6.53 -0.25
N ALA A 74 -4.18 -5.45 -0.83
CA ALA A 74 -2.79 -5.06 -0.63
C ALA A 74 -2.48 -4.70 0.82
N SER A 75 -3.41 -4.06 1.53
CA SER A 75 -3.30 -3.78 2.96
C SER A 75 -3.13 -5.09 3.74
N LEU A 76 -4.01 -6.07 3.53
CA LEU A 76 -3.91 -7.36 4.21
C LEU A 76 -2.54 -8.02 3.99
N PHE A 77 -2.00 -7.96 2.77
CA PHE A 77 -0.67 -8.49 2.46
C PHE A 77 0.44 -7.80 3.25
N ILE A 78 0.52 -6.47 3.20
CA ILE A 78 1.63 -5.74 3.84
C ILE A 78 1.51 -5.79 5.37
N TYR A 79 0.32 -5.61 5.94
CA TYR A 79 0.14 -5.67 7.40
C TYR A 79 0.48 -7.06 7.94
N THR A 80 0.04 -8.14 7.27
CA THR A 80 0.38 -9.51 7.70
C THR A 80 1.90 -9.74 7.68
N ALA A 81 2.59 -9.29 6.63
CA ALA A 81 4.04 -9.42 6.51
C ALA A 81 4.80 -8.65 7.60
N ILE A 82 4.30 -7.48 8.00
CA ILE A 82 4.92 -6.61 9.00
C ILE A 82 4.65 -7.10 10.41
N ILE A 83 3.40 -7.44 10.75
CA ILE A 83 3.02 -8.00 12.06
C ILE A 83 3.81 -9.27 12.34
N LYS A 84 3.95 -10.16 11.34
CA LYS A 84 4.76 -11.38 11.47
C LYS A 84 6.23 -11.10 11.76
N GLN A 85 6.79 -9.99 11.26
CA GLN A 85 8.17 -9.61 11.55
C GLN A 85 8.32 -8.98 12.93
N ILE A 86 7.37 -8.13 13.34
CA ILE A 86 7.38 -7.49 14.66
C ILE A 86 7.24 -8.55 15.76
N ASN A 87 6.30 -9.50 15.62
CA ASN A 87 6.07 -10.55 16.61
C ASN A 87 7.16 -11.64 16.66
N LYS A 88 8.09 -11.64 15.69
CA LYS A 88 9.27 -12.52 15.71
C LYS A 88 10.46 -11.91 16.44
N SER A 89 10.44 -10.59 16.65
CA SER A 89 11.43 -9.87 17.46
C SER A 89 11.08 -9.94 18.94
#